data_AF-A0A962T481-F1
#
_entry.id   AF-A0A962T481-F1
#
_cell.length_a   1.000
_cell.length_b   1.000
_cell.length_c   1.000
_cell.angle_alpha   90.00
_cell.angle_beta   90.00
_cell.angle_gamma   90.00
#
_symmetry.space_group_name_H-M   'P 1'
#
loop_
_entity.id
_entity.type
_entity.pdbx_description
1 polymer ?
#
loop_
_entity_poly.entity_id
_entity_poly.type
_entity_poly.pdbx_seq_one_letter_code
_entity_poly.pdbx_strand_id
1 'polypeptide(L)'
;MLVLHATFHQDCLHLWGESSPEAAQTDSPPARLSAYPYRTAISVLRDRLALAGLSLSTSGPTPCESTIWLPTQGDAPLPSSPLVAEPPPSRKSPTLAPWTIPTLALTPADAVQLLTTVRARPAIAPGVGIGDALRYWSEALQFAGALVDRQQVLPDLAEPQRDVYRACWTPLFL
;
A
#
# COMPACT_ATOMS: atom_id res chain seq x y z
N MET A 1 -3.66 13.66 -10.00
CA MET A 1 -2.49 13.32 -9.13
C MET A 1 -2.65 11.89 -8.65
N LEU A 2 -1.54 11.17 -8.39
CA LEU A 2 -1.55 9.82 -7.81
C LEU A 2 -0.94 9.85 -6.40
N VAL A 3 -1.57 9.22 -5.42
CA VAL A 3 -1.01 9.03 -4.07
C VAL A 3 -0.82 7.54 -3.85
N LEU A 4 0.39 7.13 -3.47
CA LEU A 4 0.69 5.73 -3.16
C LEU A 4 0.53 5.43 -1.67
N HIS A 5 -0.08 4.29 -1.39
CA HIS A 5 -0.32 3.79 -0.04
C HIS A 5 0.12 2.33 0.06
N ALA A 6 0.54 1.91 1.25
CA ALA A 6 0.91 0.52 1.47
C ALA A 6 0.50 0.01 2.84
N THR A 7 0.28 -1.30 2.93
CA THR A 7 0.01 -2.01 4.17
C THR A 7 0.70 -3.35 4.16
N PHE A 8 1.16 -3.83 5.31
CA PHE A 8 1.67 -5.19 5.45
C PHE A 8 0.52 -6.12 5.86
N HIS A 9 0.32 -7.20 5.10
CA HIS A 9 -0.73 -8.17 5.33
C HIS A 9 -0.30 -9.53 4.75
N GLN A 10 -0.58 -10.62 5.46
CA GLN A 10 -0.22 -11.99 5.02
C GLN A 10 1.23 -12.10 4.53
N ASP A 11 2.17 -11.61 5.34
CA ASP A 11 3.62 -11.64 5.09
C ASP A 11 4.11 -10.86 3.85
N CYS A 12 3.25 -10.06 3.22
CA CYS A 12 3.59 -9.24 2.05
C CYS A 12 3.24 -7.77 2.26
N LEU A 13 3.98 -6.87 1.60
CA LEU A 13 3.60 -5.47 1.51
C LEU A 13 2.65 -5.29 0.30
N HIS A 14 1.42 -4.91 0.57
CA HIS A 14 0.42 -4.59 -0.45
C HIS A 14 0.49 -3.10 -0.76
N LEU A 15 0.69 -2.77 -2.04
CA LEU A 15 0.73 -1.41 -2.56
C LEU A 15 -0.55 -1.10 -3.35
N TRP A 16 -1.12 0.10 -3.17
CA TRP A 16 -2.19 0.59 -4.02
C TRP A 16 -2.04 2.09 -4.30
N GLY A 17 -2.79 2.55 -5.29
CA GLY A 17 -2.84 3.94 -5.70
C GLY A 17 -4.21 4.55 -5.48
N GLU A 18 -4.21 5.82 -5.10
CA GLU A 18 -5.38 6.69 -5.08
C GLU A 18 -5.22 7.82 -6.10
N SER A 19 -6.20 8.01 -6.98
CA SER A 19 -6.16 9.00 -8.07
C SER A 19 -7.50 9.67 -8.28
N SER A 20 -7.46 10.91 -8.78
CA SER A 20 -8.66 11.67 -9.14
C SER A 20 -9.51 10.91 -10.16
N PRO A 21 -10.85 10.94 -10.09
CA PRO A 21 -11.74 10.13 -10.94
C PRO A 21 -11.51 10.35 -12.45
N GLU A 22 -11.19 11.58 -12.86
CA GLU A 22 -10.86 11.91 -14.25
C GLU A 22 -9.58 11.22 -14.75
N ALA A 23 -8.65 10.91 -13.85
CA ALA A 23 -7.40 10.22 -14.16
C ALA A 23 -7.52 8.69 -14.09
N ALA A 24 -8.63 8.16 -13.56
CA ALA A 24 -8.87 6.73 -13.37
C ALA A 24 -9.56 6.04 -14.58
N GLN A 25 -9.84 6.78 -15.65
CA GLN A 25 -10.54 6.26 -16.84
C GLN A 25 -9.61 5.41 -17.70
N THR A 26 -9.52 4.11 -17.42
CA THR A 26 -9.07 3.13 -18.42
C THR A 26 -9.56 1.69 -18.23
N ASP A 27 -10.43 1.39 -17.27
CA ASP A 27 -11.11 0.07 -17.23
C ASP A 27 -12.59 0.18 -16.86
N SER A 28 -13.35 -0.77 -17.42
CA SER A 28 -14.81 -0.97 -17.38
C SER A 28 -15.52 -0.63 -16.04
N PRO A 29 -16.84 -0.31 -16.08
CA PRO A 29 -17.62 0.05 -14.89
C PRO A 29 -17.47 -0.98 -13.76
N PRO A 30 -17.53 -0.53 -12.48
CA PRO A 30 -17.30 -1.40 -11.35
C PRO A 30 -18.30 -2.56 -11.33
N ALA A 31 -17.79 -3.78 -11.41
CA ALA A 31 -18.61 -5.00 -11.30
C ALA A 31 -19.21 -5.21 -9.90
N ARG A 32 -18.84 -4.38 -8.91
CA ARG A 32 -19.28 -4.49 -7.51
C ARG A 32 -19.72 -3.13 -6.96
N LEU A 33 -20.83 -3.14 -6.23
CA LEU A 33 -21.41 -1.99 -5.53
C LEU A 33 -20.48 -1.35 -4.47
N SER A 34 -19.38 -2.02 -4.09
CA SER A 34 -18.44 -1.61 -3.04
C SER A 34 -17.04 -1.24 -3.55
N ALA A 35 -16.87 -1.00 -4.85
CA ALA A 35 -15.57 -0.62 -5.40
C ALA A 35 -15.19 0.80 -4.98
N TYR A 36 -13.97 0.98 -4.45
CA TYR A 36 -13.48 2.30 -4.04
C TYR A 36 -13.41 3.25 -5.24
N PRO A 37 -14.06 4.42 -5.20
CA PRO A 37 -14.19 5.31 -6.37
C PRO A 37 -12.87 5.95 -6.78
N TYR A 38 -11.93 6.14 -5.85
CA TYR A 38 -10.65 6.80 -6.12
C TYR A 38 -9.51 5.82 -6.39
N ARG A 39 -9.81 4.53 -6.61
CA ARG A 39 -8.80 3.50 -6.89
C ARG A 39 -8.07 3.77 -8.20
N THR A 40 -6.77 3.47 -8.22
CA THR A 40 -5.96 3.45 -9.45
C THR A 40 -5.84 2.03 -10.00
N ALA A 41 -5.92 1.85 -11.32
CA ALA A 41 -5.68 0.57 -11.98
C ALA A 41 -4.22 0.09 -11.77
N ILE A 42 -4.02 -1.23 -11.69
CA ILE A 42 -2.68 -1.83 -11.48
C ILE A 42 -1.73 -1.53 -12.64
N SER A 43 -2.23 -1.47 -13.88
CA SER A 43 -1.45 -1.06 -15.06
C SER A 43 -0.86 0.33 -14.88
N VAL A 44 -1.70 1.32 -14.55
CA VAL A 44 -1.29 2.70 -14.28
C VAL A 44 -0.30 2.78 -13.12
N LEU A 45 -0.53 2.00 -12.05
CA LEU A 45 0.39 1.92 -10.91
C LEU A 45 1.78 1.42 -11.35
N ARG A 46 1.83 0.33 -12.13
CA ARG A 46 3.10 -0.23 -12.66
C ARG A 46 3.82 0.76 -13.57
N ASP A 47 3.11 1.42 -14.47
CA ASP A 47 3.69 2.41 -15.38
C ASP A 47 4.32 3.58 -14.61
N ARG A 48 3.63 4.07 -13.56
CA ARG A 48 4.13 5.17 -12.72
C ARG A 48 5.33 4.77 -11.88
N LEU A 49 5.40 3.53 -11.41
CA LEU A 49 6.57 2.99 -10.71
C LEU A 49 7.76 2.81 -11.66
N ALA A 50 7.53 2.29 -12.86
CA ALA A 50 8.56 2.14 -13.88
C ALA A 50 9.18 3.50 -14.27
N LEU A 51 8.34 4.53 -14.46
CA LEU A 51 8.80 5.91 -14.69
C LEU A 51 9.64 6.49 -13.55
N ALA A 52 9.47 5.98 -12.33
CA ALA A 52 10.27 6.37 -11.16
C ALA A 52 11.60 5.60 -11.04
N GLY A 53 11.89 4.68 -11.97
CA GLY A 53 13.03 3.78 -11.90
C GLY A 53 12.82 2.58 -10.97
N LEU A 54 11.58 2.33 -10.55
CA LEU A 54 11.20 1.16 -9.74
C LEU A 54 10.72 0.05 -10.66
N SER A 55 11.68 -0.71 -11.20
CA SER A 55 11.39 -1.91 -12.00
C SER A 55 10.98 -3.05 -11.07
N LEU A 56 9.68 -3.17 -10.83
CA LEU A 56 9.11 -4.33 -10.15
C LEU A 56 9.36 -5.60 -10.96
N SER A 57 9.71 -6.69 -10.28
CA SER A 57 9.96 -7.98 -10.92
C SER A 57 8.75 -8.45 -11.74
N THR A 58 8.93 -8.82 -13.02
CA THR A 58 7.82 -9.21 -13.91
C THR A 58 7.11 -10.49 -13.48
N SER A 59 7.80 -11.36 -12.75
CA SER A 59 7.30 -12.59 -12.13
C SER A 59 7.01 -12.45 -10.63
N GLY A 60 7.13 -11.24 -10.06
CA GLY A 60 7.09 -11.02 -8.62
C GLY A 60 5.73 -10.52 -8.12
N PRO A 61 5.37 -9.23 -8.33
CA PRO A 61 4.19 -8.70 -7.68
C PRO A 61 2.88 -9.15 -8.30
N THR A 62 2.05 -9.78 -7.48
CA THR A 62 0.78 -10.37 -7.91
C THR A 62 -0.37 -9.40 -7.66
N PRO A 63 -1.14 -9.00 -8.70
CA PRO A 63 -2.35 -8.23 -8.52
C PRO A 63 -3.37 -9.03 -7.71
N CYS A 64 -4.00 -8.41 -6.72
CA CYS A 64 -5.10 -9.01 -5.98
C CYS A 64 -6.12 -7.94 -5.56
N GLU A 65 -7.37 -8.36 -5.44
CA GLU A 65 -8.44 -7.55 -4.88
C GLU A 65 -8.40 -7.65 -3.35
N SER A 66 -8.31 -6.52 -2.67
CA SER A 66 -8.31 -6.44 -1.21
C SER A 66 -9.49 -5.63 -0.72
N THR A 67 -10.01 -5.98 0.46
CA THR A 67 -11.00 -5.16 1.17
C THR A 67 -10.28 -4.31 2.20
N ILE A 68 -10.44 -3.00 2.11
CA ILE A 68 -9.94 -2.04 3.09
C ILE A 68 -11.10 -1.33 3.78
N TRP A 69 -10.93 -1.04 5.07
CA TRP A 69 -11.92 -0.29 5.83
C TRP A 69 -11.49 1.18 5.85
N LEU A 70 -12.32 2.04 5.26
CA LEU A 70 -12.02 3.46 5.13
C LEU A 70 -13.06 4.32 5.84
N PRO A 71 -12.64 5.48 6.38
CA PRO A 71 -13.57 6.51 6.83
C PRO A 71 -14.54 6.86 5.69
N THR A 72 -15.83 6.71 5.95
CA THR A 72 -16.90 6.86 4.97
C THR A 72 -17.97 7.78 5.52
N GLN A 73 -18.34 8.78 4.74
CA GLN A 73 -19.25 9.85 5.15
C GLN A 73 -20.54 9.80 4.31
N GLY A 74 -21.58 9.19 4.89
CA GLY A 74 -22.73 8.75 4.09
C GLY A 74 -22.36 7.50 3.30
N ASP A 75 -22.55 7.52 1.98
CA ASP A 75 -22.26 6.38 1.10
C ASP A 75 -20.99 6.58 0.26
N ALA A 76 -20.20 7.61 0.58
CA ALA A 76 -18.98 7.96 -0.13
C ALA A 76 -17.78 7.92 0.83
N PRO A 77 -16.66 7.28 0.43
CA PRO A 77 -15.48 7.25 1.26
C PRO A 77 -14.78 8.61 1.25
N LEU A 78 -14.08 8.93 2.33
CA LEU A 78 -13.22 10.10 2.40
C LEU A 78 -11.94 9.85 1.59
N PRO A 79 -11.55 10.74 0.67
CA PRO A 79 -10.26 10.65 0.00
C PRO A 79 -9.13 10.89 1.00
N SER A 80 -7.97 10.29 0.74
CA SER A 80 -6.76 10.45 1.55
C SER A 80 -6.17 11.86 1.50
N SER A 81 -6.50 12.62 0.44
CA SER A 81 -6.03 14.00 0.24
C SER A 81 -7.05 14.80 -0.57
N PRO A 82 -7.22 16.12 -0.29
CA PRO A 82 -8.00 17.02 -1.15
C PRO A 82 -7.51 17.07 -2.60
N LEU A 83 -6.24 16.72 -2.84
CA LEU A 83 -5.66 16.66 -4.18
C LEU A 83 -6.13 15.45 -5.01
N VAL A 84 -6.76 14.47 -4.37
CA VAL A 84 -7.41 13.33 -5.05
C VAL A 84 -8.86 13.70 -5.37
N ALA A 85 -9.62 14.13 -4.37
CA ALA A 85 -10.99 14.55 -4.51
C ALA A 85 -11.40 15.44 -3.33
N GLU A 86 -12.44 16.25 -3.54
CA GLU A 86 -13.08 16.97 -2.44
C GLU A 86 -13.81 16.01 -1.50
N PRO A 87 -13.87 16.31 -0.19
CA PRO A 87 -14.67 15.53 0.74
C PRO A 87 -16.15 15.47 0.31
N PRO A 88 -16.84 14.34 0.56
CA PRO A 88 -18.26 14.21 0.24
C PRO A 88 -19.10 15.32 0.89
N PRO A 89 -20.13 15.86 0.22
CA PRO A 89 -20.96 16.95 0.73
C PRO A 89 -21.92 16.56 1.87
N SER A 90 -21.81 15.34 2.39
CA SER A 90 -22.62 14.82 3.48
C SER A 90 -22.25 15.49 4.82
N ARG A 91 -23.20 15.64 5.74
CA ARG A 91 -22.94 16.12 7.12
C ARG A 91 -22.95 15.01 8.17
N LYS A 92 -23.13 13.75 7.74
CA LYS A 92 -23.11 12.60 8.65
C LYS A 92 -21.70 12.46 9.26
N SER A 93 -21.61 11.94 10.48
CA SER A 93 -20.32 11.59 11.06
C SER A 93 -19.66 10.46 10.26
N PRO A 94 -18.33 10.51 10.04
CA PRO A 94 -17.62 9.41 9.38
C PRO A 94 -17.72 8.10 10.16
N THR A 95 -17.97 7.01 9.46
CA THR A 95 -17.92 5.63 9.99
C THR A 95 -17.00 4.79 9.14
N LEU A 96 -16.39 3.74 9.69
CA LEU A 96 -15.63 2.80 8.86
C LEU A 96 -16.58 1.94 8.05
N ALA A 97 -16.34 1.85 6.74
CA ALA A 97 -17.06 0.96 5.83
C ALA A 97 -16.06 0.20 4.94
N PRO A 98 -16.41 -1.03 4.51
CA PRO A 98 -15.55 -1.84 3.66
C PRO A 98 -15.61 -1.39 2.20
N TRP A 99 -14.44 -1.24 1.58
CA TRP A 99 -14.28 -0.88 0.18
C TRP A 99 -13.32 -1.86 -0.50
N THR A 100 -13.62 -2.22 -1.75
CA THR A 100 -12.76 -3.10 -2.55
C THR A 100 -11.78 -2.25 -3.36
N ILE A 101 -10.50 -2.59 -3.29
CA ILE A 101 -9.43 -1.98 -4.07
C ILE A 101 -8.53 -3.02 -4.74
N PRO A 102 -8.04 -2.74 -5.96
CA PRO A 102 -6.94 -3.48 -6.52
C PRO A 102 -5.65 -3.11 -5.77
N THR A 103 -4.91 -4.13 -5.36
CA THR A 103 -3.61 -4.03 -4.70
C THR A 103 -2.57 -4.82 -5.45
N LEU A 104 -1.32 -4.45 -5.26
CA LEU A 104 -0.15 -5.17 -5.77
C LEU A 104 0.60 -5.75 -4.57
N ALA A 105 0.53 -7.07 -4.38
CA ALA A 105 1.31 -7.76 -3.36
C ALA A 105 2.77 -7.83 -3.81
N LEU A 106 3.65 -7.08 -3.16
CA LEU A 106 5.06 -6.98 -3.53
C LEU A 106 5.85 -8.19 -2.99
N THR A 107 6.86 -8.62 -3.75
CA THR A 107 7.87 -9.52 -3.20
C THR A 107 8.69 -8.81 -2.11
N PRO A 108 9.36 -9.55 -1.21
CA PRO A 108 10.24 -8.92 -0.21
C PRO A 108 11.31 -8.02 -0.84
N ALA A 109 11.90 -8.42 -1.97
CA ALA A 109 12.91 -7.64 -2.67
C ALA A 109 12.34 -6.33 -3.23
N ASP A 110 11.17 -6.40 -3.91
CA ASP A 110 10.50 -5.23 -4.45
C ASP A 110 10.03 -4.26 -3.33
N ALA A 111 9.56 -4.81 -2.20
CA ALA A 111 9.16 -4.03 -1.03
C ALA A 111 10.36 -3.26 -0.43
N VAL A 112 11.50 -3.91 -0.26
CA VAL A 112 12.73 -3.26 0.23
C VAL A 112 13.17 -2.15 -0.73
N GLN A 113 13.17 -2.41 -2.05
CA GLN A 113 13.54 -1.40 -3.05
C GLN A 113 12.60 -0.18 -3.03
N LEU A 114 11.28 -0.41 -2.95
CA LEU A 114 10.28 0.66 -2.86
C LEU A 114 10.49 1.51 -1.61
N LEU A 115 10.54 0.85 -0.44
CA LEU A 115 10.56 1.52 0.85
C LEU A 115 11.87 2.30 1.08
N THR A 116 13.00 1.79 0.60
CA THR A 116 14.28 2.53 0.62
C THR A 116 14.25 3.76 -0.30
N THR A 117 13.59 3.66 -1.46
CA THR A 117 13.41 4.78 -2.40
C THR A 117 12.51 5.86 -1.83
N VAL A 118 11.40 5.48 -1.19
CA VAL A 118 10.46 6.39 -0.50
C VAL A 118 11.18 7.23 0.55
N ARG A 119 12.09 6.63 1.33
CA ARG A 119 12.83 7.34 2.36
C ARG A 119 13.74 8.44 1.80
N ALA A 120 14.35 8.16 0.65
CA ALA A 120 15.33 9.05 0.04
C ALA A 120 14.70 10.26 -0.67
N ARG A 121 13.38 10.27 -0.88
CA ARG A 121 12.72 11.24 -1.77
C ARG A 121 11.41 11.76 -1.18
N PRO A 122 11.12 13.07 -1.28
CA PRO A 122 9.84 13.63 -0.84
C PRO A 122 8.64 13.18 -1.71
N ALA A 123 8.92 12.77 -2.96
CA ALA A 123 7.97 12.19 -3.91
C ALA A 123 8.68 11.14 -4.78
N ILE A 124 7.95 10.14 -5.27
CA ILE A 124 8.53 9.03 -6.05
C ILE A 124 8.86 9.47 -7.48
N ALA A 125 7.96 10.24 -8.09
CA ALA A 125 8.07 10.86 -9.40
C ALA A 125 7.15 12.10 -9.47
N PRO A 126 7.31 13.00 -10.45
CA PRO A 126 6.38 14.12 -10.65
C PRO A 126 4.92 13.63 -10.72
N GLY A 127 4.05 14.21 -9.88
CA GLY A 127 2.62 13.84 -9.81
C GLY A 127 2.32 12.53 -9.05
N VAL A 128 3.32 11.89 -8.45
CA VAL A 128 3.19 10.69 -7.60
C VAL A 128 3.58 11.01 -6.16
N GLY A 129 2.57 11.31 -5.35
CA GLY A 129 2.69 11.55 -3.91
C GLY A 129 2.85 10.26 -3.11
N ILE A 130 3.41 10.41 -1.92
CA ILE A 130 3.61 9.33 -0.94
C ILE A 130 2.61 9.55 0.19
N GLY A 131 1.74 8.57 0.43
CA GLY A 131 0.80 8.58 1.56
C GLY A 131 1.50 8.24 2.88
N ASP A 132 0.90 8.63 4.00
CA ASP A 132 1.52 8.47 5.32
C ASP A 132 1.68 7.00 5.73
N ALA A 133 0.79 6.12 5.29
CA ALA A 133 0.93 4.68 5.49
C ALA A 133 2.21 4.15 4.81
N LEU A 134 2.52 4.61 3.59
CA LEU A 134 3.75 4.22 2.88
C LEU A 134 5.00 4.82 3.55
N ARG A 135 4.93 6.05 4.06
CA ARG A 135 6.02 6.65 4.87
C ARG A 135 6.28 5.85 6.14
N TYR A 136 5.22 5.47 6.85
CA TYR A 136 5.31 4.64 8.06
C TYR A 136 6.07 3.33 7.78
N TRP A 137 5.73 2.62 6.70
CA TRP A 137 6.42 1.38 6.36
C TRP A 137 7.89 1.60 5.95
N SER A 138 8.21 2.76 5.38
CA SER A 138 9.60 3.13 5.07
C SER A 138 10.44 3.31 6.33
N GLU A 139 9.89 3.99 7.34
CA GLU A 139 10.53 4.11 8.66
C GLU A 139 10.61 2.76 9.40
N ALA A 140 9.56 1.94 9.30
CA ALA A 140 9.55 0.59 9.87
C ALA A 140 10.65 -0.30 9.27
N LEU A 141 10.88 -0.22 7.95
CA LEU A 141 11.98 -0.93 7.30
C LEU A 141 13.34 -0.43 7.81
N GLN A 142 13.51 0.88 7.98
CA GLN A 142 14.76 1.42 8.54
C GLN A 142 15.01 0.88 9.95
N PHE A 143 13.98 0.88 10.80
CA PHE A 143 14.07 0.35 12.14
C PHE A 143 14.44 -1.15 12.13
N ALA A 144 13.78 -1.95 11.29
CA ALA A 144 14.11 -3.37 11.12
C ALA A 144 15.56 -3.57 10.64
N GLY A 145 16.02 -2.75 9.69
CA GLY A 145 17.41 -2.76 9.21
C GLY A 145 18.42 -2.45 10.33
N ALA A 146 18.10 -1.51 11.22
CA ALA A 146 18.95 -1.17 12.37
C ALA A 146 19.06 -2.31 13.38
N LEU A 147 18.00 -3.10 13.58
CA LEU A 147 18.05 -4.30 14.43
C LEU A 147 18.97 -5.36 13.82
N VAL A 148 18.90 -5.58 12.50
CA VAL A 148 19.76 -6.53 11.79
C VAL A 148 21.22 -6.08 11.86
N ASP A 149 21.50 -4.80 11.59
CA ASP A 149 22.85 -4.22 11.62
C ASP A 149 23.52 -4.37 12.99
N ARG A 150 22.73 -4.22 14.07
CA ARG A 150 23.19 -4.39 15.45
C ARG A 150 23.17 -5.83 15.96
N GLN A 151 22.84 -6.80 15.10
CA GLN A 151 22.70 -8.21 15.47
C GLN A 151 21.66 -8.44 16.58
N GLN A 152 20.64 -7.58 16.67
CA GLN A 152 19.55 -7.66 17.63
C GLN A 152 18.40 -8.51 17.09
N VAL A 153 18.74 -9.67 16.50
CA VAL A 153 17.78 -10.64 15.96
C VAL A 153 18.24 -12.06 16.31
N LEU A 154 17.31 -12.94 16.65
CA LEU A 154 17.58 -14.36 16.92
C LEU A 154 16.79 -15.26 15.97
N PRO A 155 17.34 -16.44 15.62
CA PRO A 155 16.56 -17.44 14.89
C PRO A 155 15.42 -17.95 15.78
N ASP A 156 14.24 -18.07 15.20
CA ASP A 156 13.02 -18.45 15.88
C ASP A 156 12.11 -19.28 14.97
N LEU A 157 11.10 -19.92 15.56
CA LEU A 157 10.11 -20.74 14.86
C LEU A 157 8.70 -20.23 15.17
N ALA A 158 8.11 -19.51 14.23
CA ALA A 158 6.73 -19.07 14.34
C ALA A 158 5.76 -20.19 13.99
N GLU A 159 4.65 -20.29 14.73
CA GLU A 159 3.51 -21.15 14.41
C GLU A 159 2.32 -20.28 13.95
N PRO A 160 2.33 -19.77 12.70
CA PRO A 160 1.26 -18.89 12.20
C PRO A 160 -0.12 -19.56 12.18
N GLN A 161 -0.16 -20.88 12.07
CA GLN A 161 -1.35 -21.72 12.12
C GLN A 161 -0.99 -23.01 12.87
N ARG A 162 -1.98 -23.63 13.53
CA ARG A 162 -1.78 -24.87 14.27
C ARG A 162 -1.06 -25.92 13.42
N ASP A 163 0.03 -26.47 13.95
CA ASP A 163 0.88 -27.47 13.32
C ASP A 163 1.59 -27.02 12.02
N VAL A 164 1.60 -25.71 11.72
CA VAL A 164 2.34 -25.10 10.61
C VAL A 164 3.46 -24.26 11.17
N TYR A 165 4.70 -24.66 10.91
CA TYR A 165 5.88 -23.98 11.44
C TYR A 165 6.63 -23.22 10.34
N ARG A 166 7.11 -22.03 10.67
CA ARG A 166 7.92 -21.18 9.79
C ARG A 166 9.15 -20.67 10.52
N ALA A 167 10.33 -20.98 9.98
CA ALA A 167 11.57 -20.37 10.45
C ALA A 167 11.54 -18.86 10.19
N CYS A 168 11.88 -18.08 11.21
CA CYS A 168 11.89 -16.62 11.13
C CYS A 168 13.00 -16.02 12.00
N TRP A 169 13.21 -14.72 11.85
CA TRP A 169 14.09 -13.95 12.72
C TRP A 169 13.22 -13.08 13.63
N THR A 170 13.38 -13.22 14.94
CA THR A 170 12.63 -12.44 15.93
C THR A 170 13.51 -11.31 16.47
N PRO A 171 12.99 -10.06 16.50
CA PRO A 171 13.74 -8.92 17.00
C PRO A 171 13.92 -8.97 18.52
N LEU A 172 15.09 -8.56 19.00
CA LEU A 172 15.39 -8.32 20.41
C LEU A 172 15.32 -6.83 20.71
N PHE A 173 14.41 -6.45 21.61
CA PHE A 173 14.31 -5.08 22.11
C PHE A 173 15.11 -4.98 23.42
N LEU A 174 16.31 -4.42 23.32
CA LEU A 174 17.23 -4.17 24.44
C LEU A 174 17.17 -2.70 24.88
#